data_AF-A0A7C6YJK0-F1
#
_entry.id   AF-A0A7C6YJK0-F1
#
_cell.length_a   1.000
_cell.length_b   1.000
_cell.length_c   1.000
_cell.angle_alpha   90.00
_cell.angle_beta   90.00
_cell.angle_gamma   90.00
#
_symmetry.space_group_name_H-M   'P 1'
#
loop_
_entity.id
_entity.type
_entity.pdbx_description
1 polymer ?
#
loop_
_entity_poly.entity_id
_entity_poly.type
_entity_poly.pdbx_seq_one_letter_code
_entity_poly.pdbx_strand_id
1 'polypeptide(L)'
;MIVEIPLITTFIAIVACLYASYSDLKRGIIPNKLTFPLIALGIILNGIYAFMIGEIWFIVICLVITGVVFALGYVFWKMGAWAGGDVKLFTALAALLPVSPLLLSYNMFGVHFPVEGVYPFPLTLIINSILSVFPFILIYVLYVILRIKKHLIGELFSPITEDYKKNFVLTLVMTSSITITMFVTQELRLQIVIISMMLMILLTLVISRLPNQVKAVLVSLVVVASLFYNLEITIYSIILLYITMTVIRLIRKFLSSINKEALQDEYPLEKLSEGMIPAYNLYQRDDKVYVDDKSFVDKITEAIKTKDISLITTPMGKNLITNLAAGLTPDDIELLKKLHNEGKISNKFKVKRGVPFAPSIFIGLLISLFIGDLLAILQMIISWIIQ
;
A
#
# COMPACT_ATOMS: atom_id res chain seq x y z
N MET A 1 -16.07 36.98 7.51
CA MET A 1 -15.86 36.77 6.06
C MET A 1 -14.50 36.16 5.70
N ILE A 2 -13.34 36.73 6.06
CA ILE A 2 -12.01 36.14 5.69
C ILE A 2 -11.85 34.71 6.27
N VAL A 3 -12.30 34.48 7.49
CA VAL A 3 -12.19 33.17 8.19
C VAL A 3 -13.19 32.12 7.66
N GLU A 4 -14.19 32.52 6.87
CA GLU A 4 -15.29 31.62 6.48
C GLU A 4 -14.96 30.77 5.23
N ILE A 5 -14.09 31.23 4.32
CA ILE A 5 -13.82 30.48 3.08
C ILE A 5 -13.14 29.12 3.34
N PRO A 6 -12.10 29.01 4.20
CA PRO A 6 -11.54 27.71 4.56
C PRO A 6 -12.59 26.76 5.19
N LEU A 7 -13.51 27.30 6.00
CA LEU A 7 -14.61 26.53 6.58
C LEU A 7 -15.61 26.04 5.51
N ILE A 8 -15.98 26.92 4.58
CA ILE A 8 -16.90 26.61 3.48
C ILE A 8 -16.29 25.53 2.57
N THR A 9 -15.04 25.69 2.15
CA THR A 9 -14.35 24.69 1.32
C THR A 9 -14.22 23.35 2.03
N THR A 10 -13.99 23.35 3.35
CA THR A 10 -13.95 22.13 4.16
C THR A 10 -15.30 21.45 4.24
N PHE A 11 -16.38 22.21 4.47
CA PHE A 11 -17.73 21.66 4.49
C PHE A 11 -18.12 21.06 3.13
N ILE A 12 -17.82 21.77 2.03
CA ILE A 12 -18.02 21.27 0.67
C ILE A 12 -17.23 19.98 0.44
N ALA A 13 -15.96 19.92 0.87
CA ALA A 13 -15.12 18.74 0.75
C ALA A 13 -15.71 17.53 1.50
N ILE A 14 -16.18 17.71 2.73
CA ILE A 14 -16.84 16.65 3.53
C ILE A 14 -18.09 16.13 2.82
N VAL A 15 -18.98 17.01 2.37
CA VAL A 15 -20.22 16.64 1.67
C VAL A 15 -19.92 15.96 0.34
N ALA A 16 -18.95 16.46 -0.42
CA ALA A 16 -18.52 15.87 -1.68
C ALA A 16 -17.95 14.46 -1.49
N CYS A 17 -17.09 14.26 -0.48
CA CYS A 17 -16.55 12.95 -0.16
C CYS A 17 -17.63 11.97 0.33
N LEU A 18 -18.58 12.43 1.12
CA LEU A 18 -19.71 11.61 1.57
C LEU A 18 -20.56 11.15 0.37
N TYR A 19 -20.89 12.05 -0.55
CA TYR A 19 -21.62 11.72 -1.77
C TYR A 19 -20.81 10.81 -2.71
N ALA A 20 -19.51 11.07 -2.86
CA ALA A 20 -18.61 10.23 -3.66
C ALA A 20 -18.53 8.80 -3.09
N SER A 21 -18.37 8.67 -1.76
CA SER A 21 -18.42 7.39 -1.04
C SER A 21 -19.73 6.63 -1.30
N TYR A 22 -20.87 7.32 -1.19
CA TYR A 22 -22.18 6.73 -1.49
C TYR A 22 -22.29 6.26 -2.95
N SER A 23 -21.89 7.10 -3.90
CA SER A 23 -21.94 6.78 -5.33
C SER A 23 -21.01 5.63 -5.69
N ASP A 24 -19.81 5.58 -5.11
CA ASP A 24 -18.83 4.52 -5.33
C ASP A 24 -19.31 3.18 -4.75
N LEU A 25 -19.88 3.17 -3.54
CA LEU A 25 -20.46 1.96 -2.95
C LEU A 25 -21.66 1.42 -3.73
N LYS A 26 -22.52 2.30 -4.26
CA LYS A 26 -23.77 1.90 -4.93
C LYS A 26 -23.59 1.61 -6.41
N ARG A 27 -22.73 2.35 -7.10
CA ARG A 27 -22.59 2.35 -8.57
C ARG A 27 -21.17 2.05 -9.04
N GLY A 28 -20.18 2.01 -8.16
CA GLY A 28 -18.76 1.81 -8.51
C GLY A 28 -18.16 2.98 -9.30
N ILE A 29 -18.80 4.15 -9.29
CA ILE A 29 -18.44 5.29 -10.14
C ILE A 29 -18.53 6.59 -9.34
N ILE A 30 -17.47 7.40 -9.43
CA ILE A 30 -17.47 8.81 -8.99
C ILE A 30 -17.85 9.70 -10.19
N PRO A 31 -18.99 10.41 -10.17
CA PRO A 31 -19.47 11.16 -11.32
C PRO A 31 -18.56 12.35 -11.70
N ASN A 32 -18.30 12.51 -12.99
CA ASN A 32 -17.62 13.71 -13.52
C ASN A 32 -18.37 15.01 -13.20
N LYS A 33 -19.71 14.93 -13.09
CA LYS A 33 -20.59 16.05 -12.69
C LYS A 33 -20.36 16.51 -11.25
N LEU A 34 -19.70 15.69 -10.43
CA LEU A 34 -19.28 16.06 -9.09
C LEU A 34 -17.87 16.66 -9.13
N THR A 35 -16.91 15.96 -9.71
CA THR A 35 -15.49 16.29 -9.58
C THR A 35 -15.05 17.53 -10.35
N PHE A 36 -15.44 17.69 -11.62
CA PHE A 36 -15.01 18.86 -12.40
C PHE A 36 -15.54 20.19 -11.83
N PRO A 37 -16.83 20.31 -11.45
CA PRO A 37 -17.31 21.52 -10.79
C PRO A 37 -16.60 21.80 -9.46
N LEU A 38 -16.26 20.77 -8.68
CA LEU A 38 -15.54 20.95 -7.41
C LEU A 38 -14.11 21.46 -7.61
N ILE A 39 -13.40 21.00 -8.64
CA ILE A 39 -12.06 21.52 -8.99
C ILE A 39 -12.16 23.02 -9.31
N ALA A 40 -13.10 23.38 -10.20
CA ALA A 40 -13.30 24.78 -10.59
C ALA A 40 -13.70 25.64 -9.37
N LEU A 41 -14.63 25.16 -8.55
CA LEU A 41 -15.10 25.83 -7.36
C LEU A 41 -13.97 26.03 -6.34
N GLY A 42 -13.13 25.02 -6.12
CA GLY A 42 -11.98 25.10 -5.22
C GLY A 42 -10.99 26.17 -5.64
N ILE A 43 -10.61 26.20 -6.93
CA ILE A 43 -9.71 27.23 -7.48
C ILE A 43 -10.32 28.63 -7.34
N ILE A 44 -11.61 28.79 -7.65
CA ILE A 44 -12.30 30.09 -7.54
C ILE A 44 -12.36 30.57 -6.09
N LEU A 45 -12.81 29.71 -5.16
CA LEU A 45 -12.94 30.08 -3.74
C LEU A 45 -11.59 30.39 -3.11
N ASN A 46 -10.55 29.58 -3.39
CA ASN A 46 -9.19 29.85 -2.90
C ASN A 46 -8.56 31.08 -3.58
N GLY A 47 -8.92 31.38 -4.82
CA GLY A 47 -8.53 32.62 -5.51
C GLY A 47 -9.15 33.86 -4.87
N ILE A 48 -10.44 33.81 -4.52
CA ILE A 48 -11.12 34.87 -3.76
C ILE A 48 -10.47 35.02 -2.39
N TYR A 49 -10.20 33.91 -1.70
CA TYR A 49 -9.52 33.93 -0.40
C TYR A 49 -8.14 34.58 -0.49
N ALA A 50 -7.32 34.22 -1.48
CA ALA A 50 -6.02 34.83 -1.72
C ALA A 50 -6.10 36.36 -1.89
N PHE A 51 -7.09 36.83 -2.65
CA PHE A 51 -7.32 38.26 -2.85
C PHE A 51 -7.73 38.95 -1.55
N MET A 52 -8.57 38.32 -0.73
CA MET A 52 -9.01 38.87 0.56
C MET A 52 -7.88 38.98 1.59
N ILE A 53 -6.93 38.04 1.60
CA ILE A 53 -5.75 38.07 2.50
C ILE A 53 -4.60 38.93 1.95
N GLY A 54 -4.69 39.40 0.70
CA GLY A 54 -3.63 40.19 0.04
C GLY A 54 -2.42 39.38 -0.43
N GLU A 55 -2.46 38.04 -0.32
CA GLU A 55 -1.35 37.13 -0.63
C GLU A 55 -1.57 36.47 -2.00
N ILE A 56 -1.20 37.16 -3.08
CA ILE A 56 -1.40 36.65 -4.45
C ILE A 56 -0.64 35.34 -4.70
N TRP A 57 0.47 35.11 -3.99
CA TRP A 57 1.25 33.87 -4.03
C TRP A 57 0.45 32.64 -3.61
N PHE A 58 -0.60 32.80 -2.80
CA PHE A 58 -1.48 31.71 -2.41
C PHE A 58 -2.17 31.06 -3.61
N ILE A 59 -2.51 31.84 -4.66
CA ILE A 59 -3.10 31.31 -5.90
C ILE A 59 -2.11 30.37 -6.59
N VAL A 60 -0.85 30.79 -6.69
CA VAL A 60 0.21 29.99 -7.30
C VAL A 60 0.41 28.70 -6.53
N ILE A 61 0.47 28.76 -5.19
CA ILE A 61 0.58 27.58 -4.32
C ILE A 61 -0.60 26.63 -4.55
N CYS A 62 -1.83 27.14 -4.56
CA CYS A 62 -3.04 26.34 -4.80
C CYS A 62 -3.00 25.61 -6.15
N LEU A 63 -2.62 26.31 -7.23
CA LEU A 63 -2.51 25.72 -8.57
C LEU A 63 -1.39 24.69 -8.65
N VAL A 64 -0.22 24.97 -8.05
CA VAL A 64 0.92 24.05 -8.02
C VAL A 64 0.56 22.78 -7.24
N ILE A 65 -0.02 22.90 -6.04
CA ILE A 65 -0.42 21.75 -5.23
C ILE A 65 -1.47 20.91 -5.97
N THR A 66 -2.48 21.55 -6.56
CA THR A 66 -3.51 20.86 -7.35
C THR A 66 -2.90 20.11 -8.53
N GLY A 67 -1.97 20.75 -9.26
CA GLY A 67 -1.27 20.14 -10.39
C GLY A 67 -0.38 18.97 -9.98
N VAL A 68 0.34 19.09 -8.85
CA VAL A 68 1.17 18.00 -8.29
C VAL A 68 0.29 16.81 -7.89
N VAL A 69 -0.83 17.05 -7.21
CA VAL A 69 -1.77 15.99 -6.82
C VAL A 69 -2.38 15.30 -8.04
N PHE A 70 -2.75 16.06 -9.07
CA PHE A 70 -3.22 15.49 -10.33
C PHE A 70 -2.14 14.64 -11.01
N ALA A 71 -0.90 15.14 -11.10
CA ALA A 71 0.21 14.40 -11.70
C ALA A 71 0.50 13.09 -10.96
N LEU A 72 0.54 13.13 -9.61
CA LEU A 72 0.70 11.94 -8.78
C LEU A 72 -0.46 10.96 -8.99
N GLY A 73 -1.71 11.45 -8.95
CA GLY A 73 -2.88 10.62 -9.19
C GLY A 73 -2.88 10.00 -10.59
N TYR A 74 -2.44 10.73 -11.61
CA TYR A 74 -2.29 10.22 -12.98
C TYR A 74 -1.24 9.09 -13.06
N VAL A 75 -0.13 9.22 -12.34
CA VAL A 75 0.87 8.14 -12.23
C VAL A 75 0.24 6.90 -11.59
N PHE A 76 -0.48 7.03 -10.48
CA PHE A 76 -1.17 5.90 -9.83
C PHE A 76 -2.25 5.27 -10.71
N TRP A 77 -2.98 6.07 -11.49
CA TRP A 77 -3.96 5.58 -12.46
C TRP A 77 -3.27 4.81 -13.59
N LYS A 78 -2.16 5.32 -14.13
CA LYS A 78 -1.37 4.62 -15.17
C LYS A 78 -0.78 3.31 -14.67
N MET A 79 -0.44 3.24 -13.38
CA MET A 79 -0.01 2.00 -12.71
C MET A 79 -1.16 1.03 -12.43
N GLY A 80 -2.42 1.43 -12.68
CA GLY A 80 -3.61 0.63 -12.38
C GLY A 80 -3.94 0.52 -10.89
N ALA A 81 -3.35 1.37 -10.05
CA ALA A 81 -3.58 1.38 -8.60
C ALA A 81 -4.87 2.12 -8.21
N TRP A 82 -5.23 3.18 -8.94
CA TRP A 82 -6.42 3.99 -8.69
C TRP A 82 -7.33 4.06 -9.92
N ALA A 83 -8.62 4.26 -9.69
CA ALA A 83 -9.56 4.56 -10.76
C ALA A 83 -9.49 6.04 -11.14
N GLY A 84 -9.89 6.37 -12.37
CA GLY A 84 -9.92 7.76 -12.84
C GLY A 84 -10.85 8.66 -12.00
N GLY A 85 -11.85 8.08 -11.33
CA GLY A 85 -12.69 8.78 -10.36
C GLY A 85 -11.91 9.28 -9.15
N ASP A 86 -11.08 8.42 -8.55
CA ASP A 86 -10.28 8.73 -7.35
C ASP A 86 -9.29 9.87 -7.63
N VAL A 87 -8.61 9.82 -8.79
CA VAL A 87 -7.69 10.87 -9.23
C VAL A 87 -8.37 12.22 -9.29
N LYS A 88 -9.56 12.27 -9.90
CA LYS A 88 -10.34 13.51 -10.02
C LYS A 88 -10.84 14.00 -8.68
N LEU A 89 -11.24 13.08 -7.78
CA LEU A 89 -11.68 13.45 -6.44
C LEU A 89 -10.51 14.02 -5.61
N PHE A 90 -9.33 13.39 -5.60
CA PHE A 90 -8.15 13.97 -4.94
C PHE A 90 -7.75 15.31 -5.52
N THR A 91 -7.83 15.46 -6.85
CA THR A 91 -7.55 16.74 -7.50
C THR A 91 -8.56 17.81 -7.06
N ALA A 92 -9.84 17.47 -6.95
CA ALA A 92 -10.87 18.35 -6.43
C ALA A 92 -10.62 18.75 -4.96
N LEU A 93 -10.22 17.79 -4.13
CA LEU A 93 -9.91 18.04 -2.72
C LEU A 93 -8.64 18.88 -2.56
N ALA A 94 -7.64 18.69 -3.42
CA ALA A 94 -6.44 19.54 -3.45
C ALA A 94 -6.76 20.98 -3.86
N ALA A 95 -7.69 21.16 -4.80
CA ALA A 95 -8.17 22.47 -5.21
C ALA A 95 -9.01 23.16 -4.13
N LEU A 96 -9.78 22.40 -3.34
CA LEU A 96 -10.59 22.92 -2.25
C LEU A 96 -9.76 23.21 -1.00
N LEU A 97 -8.84 22.31 -0.64
CA LEU A 97 -8.07 22.31 0.60
C LEU A 97 -6.56 22.26 0.31
N PRO A 98 -5.98 23.29 -0.33
CA PRO A 98 -4.54 23.31 -0.62
C PRO A 98 -3.68 23.38 0.64
N VAL A 99 -4.24 23.94 1.73
CA VAL A 99 -3.62 24.05 3.05
C VAL A 99 -4.55 23.48 4.11
N SER A 100 -3.99 23.11 5.27
CA SER A 100 -4.78 22.51 6.36
C SER A 100 -5.81 23.51 6.90
N PRO A 101 -7.12 23.18 6.85
CA PRO A 101 -8.13 23.99 7.49
C PRO A 101 -8.14 23.66 8.99
N LEU A 102 -7.63 24.56 9.82
CA LEU A 102 -7.66 24.38 11.28
C LEU A 102 -9.09 24.56 11.80
N LEU A 103 -9.86 23.47 11.85
CA LEU A 103 -11.25 23.44 12.35
C LEU A 103 -11.31 23.43 13.88
N LEU A 104 -10.57 22.52 14.49
CA LEU A 104 -10.56 22.24 15.92
C LEU A 104 -9.13 21.97 16.35
N SER A 105 -8.68 22.64 17.42
CA SER A 105 -7.39 22.36 18.06
C SER A 105 -7.65 21.84 19.47
N TYR A 106 -7.08 20.68 19.81
CA TYR A 106 -7.21 20.10 21.15
C TYR A 106 -5.94 19.37 21.55
N ASN A 107 -5.73 19.25 22.86
CA ASN A 107 -4.55 18.58 23.40
C ASN A 107 -4.97 17.27 24.05
N MET A 108 -4.30 16.18 23.69
CA MET A 108 -4.55 14.85 24.26
C MET A 108 -3.21 14.18 24.55
N PHE A 109 -3.01 13.68 25.77
CA PHE A 109 -1.75 13.06 26.21
C PHE A 109 -0.49 13.93 25.96
N GLY A 110 -0.62 15.25 26.08
CA GLY A 110 0.49 16.20 25.83
C GLY A 110 0.81 16.45 24.35
N VAL A 111 0.01 15.90 23.42
CA VAL A 111 0.13 16.13 21.97
C VAL A 111 -0.96 17.09 21.50
N HIS A 112 -0.57 18.04 20.65
CA HIS A 112 -1.46 18.97 19.98
C HIS A 112 -2.03 18.33 18.71
N PHE A 113 -3.36 18.27 18.61
CA PHE A 113 -4.10 17.75 17.47
C PHE A 113 -4.86 18.86 16.74
N PRO A 114 -5.03 18.79 15.40
CA PRO A 114 -4.48 17.78 14.50
C PRO A 114 -2.95 17.92 14.31
N VAL A 115 -2.25 16.79 14.22
CA VAL A 115 -0.79 16.78 14.00
C VAL A 115 -0.49 17.16 12.55
N GLU A 116 0.32 18.20 12.34
CA GLU A 116 0.69 18.65 11.00
C GLU A 116 1.79 17.77 10.37
N GLY A 117 1.63 17.45 9.09
CA GLY A 117 2.65 16.77 8.29
C GLY A 117 3.72 17.75 7.78
N VAL A 118 4.87 17.20 7.37
CA VAL A 118 5.98 17.97 6.78
C VAL A 118 5.67 18.46 5.35
N TYR A 119 4.58 17.95 4.77
CA TYR A 119 4.17 18.19 3.38
C TYR A 119 2.75 18.79 3.33
N PRO A 120 2.32 19.34 2.18
CA PRO A 120 1.00 19.96 2.04
C PRO A 120 -0.17 19.03 2.41
N PHE A 121 -1.25 19.63 2.91
CA PHE A 121 -2.44 18.92 3.40
C PHE A 121 -3.03 17.89 2.41
N PRO A 122 -3.12 18.15 1.09
CA PRO A 122 -3.61 17.13 0.15
C PRO A 122 -2.77 15.84 0.12
N LEU A 123 -1.48 15.91 0.44
CA LEU A 123 -0.63 14.72 0.56
C LEU A 123 -0.89 13.98 1.88
N THR A 124 -1.09 14.71 2.99
CA THR A 124 -1.59 14.11 4.24
C THR A 124 -2.90 13.38 4.02
N LEU A 125 -3.82 14.00 3.28
CA LEU A 125 -5.09 13.39 2.89
C LEU A 125 -4.86 12.08 2.12
N ILE A 126 -4.06 12.08 1.06
CA ILE A 126 -3.76 10.87 0.27
C ILE A 126 -3.19 9.76 1.16
N ILE A 127 -2.23 10.10 2.01
CA ILE A 127 -1.55 9.15 2.89
C ILE A 127 -2.55 8.54 3.88
N ASN A 128 -3.35 9.39 4.54
CA ASN A 128 -4.38 8.94 5.46
C ASN A 128 -5.45 8.10 4.75
N SER A 129 -5.83 8.44 3.52
CA SER A 129 -6.74 7.62 2.71
C SER A 129 -6.16 6.23 2.43
N ILE A 130 -4.89 6.14 2.01
CA ILE A 130 -4.21 4.86 1.76
C ILE A 130 -4.11 4.02 3.04
N LEU A 131 -3.71 4.64 4.15
CA LEU A 131 -3.59 3.95 5.44
C LEU A 131 -4.94 3.48 5.97
N SER A 132 -6.01 4.25 5.78
CA SER A 132 -7.35 3.91 6.25
C SER A 132 -7.99 2.73 5.51
N VAL A 133 -7.63 2.51 4.23
CA VAL A 133 -8.06 1.32 3.47
C VAL A 133 -7.47 0.03 4.05
N PHE A 134 -6.24 0.09 4.56
CA PHE A 134 -5.46 -1.11 4.84
C PHE A 134 -6.17 -2.09 5.80
N PRO A 135 -6.73 -1.66 6.95
CA PRO A 135 -7.52 -2.54 7.81
C PRO A 135 -8.73 -3.15 7.11
N PHE A 136 -9.41 -2.39 6.25
CA PHE A 136 -10.60 -2.88 5.53
C PHE A 136 -10.24 -3.97 4.51
N ILE A 137 -9.20 -3.77 3.70
CA ILE A 137 -8.72 -4.81 2.77
C ILE A 137 -8.25 -6.03 3.56
N LEU A 138 -7.53 -5.84 4.67
CA LEU A 138 -7.07 -6.94 5.52
C LEU A 138 -8.25 -7.81 5.98
N ILE A 139 -9.29 -7.19 6.55
CA ILE A 139 -10.49 -7.88 7.01
C ILE A 139 -11.24 -8.53 5.85
N TYR A 140 -11.38 -7.84 4.72
CA TYR A 140 -12.09 -8.35 3.55
C TYR A 140 -11.40 -9.58 2.96
N VAL A 141 -10.08 -9.54 2.78
CA VAL A 141 -9.30 -10.66 2.26
C VAL A 141 -9.36 -11.84 3.24
N LEU A 142 -9.23 -11.59 4.55
CA LEU A 142 -9.40 -12.64 5.56
C LEU A 142 -10.81 -13.26 5.49
N TYR A 143 -11.86 -12.45 5.34
CA TYR A 143 -13.22 -12.94 5.14
C TYR A 143 -13.33 -13.83 3.90
N VAL A 144 -12.78 -13.40 2.76
CA VAL A 144 -12.78 -14.17 1.51
C VAL A 144 -12.04 -15.50 1.67
N ILE A 145 -10.86 -15.49 2.31
CA ILE A 145 -10.08 -16.70 2.56
C ILE A 145 -10.84 -17.66 3.48
N LEU A 146 -11.44 -17.17 4.57
CA LEU A 146 -12.13 -18.00 5.56
C LEU A 146 -13.47 -18.56 5.07
N ARG A 147 -14.18 -17.83 4.21
CA ARG A 147 -15.54 -18.20 3.77
C ARG A 147 -15.60 -18.79 2.36
N ILE A 148 -14.83 -18.24 1.42
CA ILE A 148 -14.95 -18.53 -0.02
C ILE A 148 -13.78 -19.40 -0.48
N LYS A 149 -12.54 -18.97 -0.21
CA LYS A 149 -11.31 -19.59 -0.73
C LYS A 149 -10.52 -20.30 0.37
N LYS A 150 -11.17 -21.27 1.01
CA LYS A 150 -10.61 -22.00 2.17
C LYS A 150 -9.30 -22.72 1.86
N HIS A 151 -9.02 -23.06 0.60
CA HIS A 151 -7.75 -23.66 0.20
C HIS A 151 -6.55 -22.75 0.48
N LEU A 152 -6.75 -21.42 0.51
CA LEU A 152 -5.70 -20.43 0.82
C LEU A 152 -5.33 -20.37 2.31
N ILE A 153 -6.13 -20.97 3.21
CA ILE A 153 -5.87 -20.95 4.65
C ILE A 153 -4.55 -21.68 4.97
N GLY A 154 -4.32 -22.83 4.34
CA GLY A 154 -3.10 -23.60 4.52
C GLY A 154 -1.86 -22.80 4.11
N GLU A 155 -1.94 -22.10 2.98
CA GLU A 155 -0.84 -21.26 2.49
C GLU A 155 -0.61 -20.03 3.38
N LEU A 156 -1.68 -19.39 3.87
CA LEU A 156 -1.59 -18.23 4.76
C LEU A 156 -0.89 -18.60 6.07
N PHE A 157 -1.29 -19.72 6.67
CA PHE A 157 -0.73 -20.20 7.93
C PHE A 157 0.49 -21.11 7.78
N SER A 158 1.03 -21.28 6.56
CA SER A 158 2.26 -22.04 6.30
C SER A 158 3.45 -21.61 7.18
N PRO A 159 3.62 -20.31 7.53
CA PRO A 159 4.68 -19.89 8.46
C PRO A 159 4.59 -20.52 9.84
N ILE A 160 3.39 -20.94 10.26
CA ILE A 160 3.10 -21.52 11.58
C ILE A 160 3.02 -23.04 11.50
N THR A 161 2.44 -23.60 10.43
CA THR A 161 2.18 -25.04 10.31
C THR A 161 3.32 -25.82 9.66
N GLU A 162 3.90 -25.29 8.59
CA GLU A 162 4.87 -26.00 7.74
C GLU A 162 6.30 -25.48 7.95
N ASP A 163 6.47 -24.16 7.96
CA ASP A 163 7.78 -23.50 8.01
C ASP A 163 8.26 -23.21 9.45
N TYR A 164 7.53 -23.65 10.49
CA TYR A 164 7.88 -23.36 11.89
C TYR A 164 9.32 -23.77 12.24
N LYS A 165 9.78 -24.93 11.73
CA LYS A 165 11.17 -25.38 11.92
C LYS A 165 12.17 -24.40 11.33
N LYS A 166 11.90 -23.90 10.12
CA LYS A 166 12.75 -22.91 9.46
C LYS A 166 12.70 -21.55 10.18
N ASN A 167 11.54 -21.14 10.70
CA ASN A 167 11.42 -19.93 11.53
C ASN A 167 12.27 -20.08 12.78
N PHE A 168 12.14 -21.22 13.48
CA PHE A 168 12.83 -21.49 14.72
C PHE A 168 14.35 -21.53 14.54
N VAL A 169 14.84 -22.21 13.50
CA VAL A 169 16.27 -22.19 13.16
C VAL A 169 16.76 -20.76 12.89
N LEU A 170 16.00 -19.95 12.15
CA LEU A 170 16.38 -18.55 11.92
C LEU A 170 16.39 -17.74 13.22
N THR A 171 15.42 -17.95 14.12
CA THR A 171 15.39 -17.31 15.44
C THR A 171 16.65 -17.64 16.23
N LEU A 172 17.09 -18.89 16.26
CA LEU A 172 18.31 -19.28 16.95
C LEU A 172 19.58 -18.69 16.29
N VAL A 173 19.61 -18.59 14.96
CA VAL A 173 20.68 -17.91 14.23
C VAL A 173 20.73 -16.42 14.59
N MET A 174 19.59 -15.74 14.64
CA MET A 174 19.51 -14.33 15.05
C MET A 174 19.95 -14.15 16.50
N THR A 175 19.48 -15.02 17.40
CA THR A 175 19.90 -15.02 18.81
C THR A 175 21.41 -15.16 18.92
N SER A 176 22.00 -16.12 18.20
CA SER A 176 23.45 -16.32 18.18
C SER A 176 24.20 -15.09 17.65
N SER A 177 23.68 -14.47 16.60
CA SER A 177 24.27 -13.27 15.99
C SER A 177 24.24 -12.07 16.95
N ILE A 178 23.14 -11.91 17.70
CA ILE A 178 22.99 -10.90 18.74
C ILE A 178 23.98 -11.16 19.88
N THR A 179 24.06 -12.39 20.39
CA THR A 179 24.98 -12.77 21.48
C THR A 179 26.45 -12.54 21.09
N ILE A 180 26.86 -13.00 19.90
CA ILE A 180 28.23 -12.77 19.41
C ILE A 180 28.50 -11.28 19.25
N THR A 181 27.53 -10.53 18.70
CA THR A 181 27.70 -9.08 18.54
C THR A 181 27.88 -8.39 19.89
N MET A 182 27.05 -8.70 20.88
CA MET A 182 27.16 -8.16 22.23
C MET A 182 28.55 -8.43 22.83
N PHE A 183 29.00 -9.69 22.77
CA PHE A 183 30.32 -10.09 23.25
C PHE A 183 31.45 -9.30 22.55
N VAL A 184 31.45 -9.25 21.22
CA VAL A 184 32.47 -8.53 20.44
C VAL A 184 32.46 -7.03 20.75
N THR A 185 31.27 -6.41 20.83
CA THR A 185 31.17 -4.97 21.11
C THR A 185 31.61 -4.61 22.52
N GLN A 186 31.41 -5.50 23.49
CA GLN A 186 31.85 -5.33 24.87
C GLN A 186 33.39 -5.39 24.96
N GLU A 187 34.01 -6.39 24.34
CA GLU A 187 35.47 -6.57 24.34
C GLU A 187 36.20 -5.44 23.57
N LEU A 188 35.66 -5.04 22.42
CA LEU A 188 36.23 -3.97 21.59
C LEU A 188 35.82 -2.56 22.03
N ARG A 189 35.00 -2.43 23.09
CA ARG A 189 34.43 -1.17 23.58
C ARG A 189 33.74 -0.34 22.48
N LEU A 190 33.11 -1.02 21.53
CA LEU A 190 32.37 -0.41 20.42
C LEU A 190 30.98 -0.01 20.90
N GLN A 191 30.79 1.26 21.23
CA GLN A 191 29.49 1.79 21.70
C GLN A 191 28.59 2.32 20.56
N ILE A 192 29.04 2.23 19.31
CA ILE A 192 28.30 2.76 18.17
C ILE A 192 27.20 1.77 17.76
N VAL A 193 25.95 2.13 18.04
CA VAL A 193 24.75 1.32 17.74
C VAL A 193 24.66 0.90 16.27
N ILE A 194 25.05 1.77 15.34
CA ILE A 194 25.01 1.46 13.90
C ILE A 194 25.96 0.30 13.57
N ILE A 195 27.16 0.29 14.17
CA ILE A 195 28.15 -0.77 13.93
C ILE A 195 27.66 -2.10 14.50
N SER A 196 27.03 -2.10 15.69
CA SER A 196 26.45 -3.31 16.26
C SER A 196 25.29 -3.83 15.40
N MET A 197 24.42 -2.98 14.89
CA MET A 197 23.35 -3.38 13.96
C MET A 197 23.90 -3.99 12.66
N MET A 198 24.91 -3.36 12.06
CA MET A 198 25.56 -3.89 10.86
C MET A 198 26.20 -5.24 11.12
N LEU A 199 26.87 -5.41 12.26
CA LEU A 199 27.50 -6.68 12.65
C LEU A 199 26.46 -7.77 12.89
N MET A 200 25.35 -7.48 13.58
CA MET A 200 24.25 -8.43 13.78
C MET A 200 23.67 -8.92 12.44
N ILE A 201 23.44 -8.01 11.49
CA ILE A 201 22.93 -8.35 10.16
C ILE A 201 23.96 -9.21 9.40
N LEU A 202 25.24 -8.80 9.40
CA LEU A 202 26.32 -9.52 8.74
C LEU A 202 26.45 -10.94 9.28
N LEU A 203 26.50 -11.10 10.61
CA LEU A 203 26.60 -12.41 11.25
C LEU A 203 25.37 -13.28 10.95
N THR A 204 24.17 -12.69 10.97
CA THR A 204 22.94 -13.42 10.60
C THR A 204 23.05 -13.96 9.17
N LEU A 205 23.52 -13.13 8.23
CA LEU A 205 23.72 -13.54 6.84
C LEU A 205 24.78 -14.64 6.71
N VAL A 206 25.94 -14.47 7.34
CA VAL A 206 27.05 -15.44 7.29
C VAL A 206 26.63 -16.77 7.90
N ILE A 207 26.12 -16.76 9.14
CA ILE A 207 25.69 -17.98 9.85
C ILE A 207 24.57 -18.68 9.08
N SER A 208 23.62 -17.94 8.49
CA SER A 208 22.54 -18.54 7.70
C SER A 208 23.02 -19.32 6.48
N ARG A 209 24.19 -18.98 5.92
CA ARG A 209 24.80 -19.61 4.74
C ARG A 209 25.71 -20.80 5.07
N LEU A 210 26.02 -21.04 6.35
CA LEU A 210 26.86 -22.17 6.76
C LEU A 210 26.21 -23.53 6.45
N PRO A 211 27.01 -24.59 6.21
CA PRO A 211 26.52 -25.96 6.11
C PRO A 211 25.71 -26.35 7.34
N ASN A 212 24.65 -27.14 7.16
CA ASN A 212 23.69 -27.42 8.24
C ASN A 212 24.32 -27.98 9.52
N GLN A 213 25.33 -28.85 9.40
CA GLN A 213 26.04 -29.41 10.56
C GLN A 213 26.84 -28.33 11.31
N VAL A 214 27.62 -27.52 10.59
CA VAL A 214 28.43 -26.43 11.15
C VAL A 214 27.54 -25.38 11.82
N LYS A 215 26.45 -25.00 11.14
CA LYS A 215 25.45 -24.08 11.66
C LYS A 215 24.83 -24.59 12.96
N ALA A 216 24.43 -25.85 12.99
CA ALA A 216 23.81 -26.44 14.17
C ALA A 216 24.75 -26.43 15.37
N VAL A 217 26.03 -26.80 15.17
CA VAL A 217 27.04 -26.79 16.24
C VAL A 217 27.33 -25.37 16.74
N LEU A 218 27.55 -24.41 15.83
CA LEU A 218 27.82 -23.03 16.22
C LEU A 218 26.63 -22.43 16.99
N VAL A 219 25.43 -22.57 16.45
CA VAL A 219 24.21 -22.01 17.04
C VAL A 219 23.92 -22.67 18.40
N SER A 220 24.09 -23.98 18.53
CA SER A 220 23.87 -24.66 19.80
C SER A 220 24.86 -24.21 20.88
N LEU A 221 26.15 -24.11 20.55
CA LEU A 221 27.19 -23.65 21.49
C LEU A 221 26.91 -22.23 21.96
N VAL A 222 26.61 -21.30 21.04
CA VAL A 222 26.38 -19.89 21.37
C VAL A 222 25.09 -19.72 22.18
N VAL A 223 24.01 -20.40 21.82
CA VAL A 223 22.74 -20.32 22.56
C VAL A 223 22.88 -20.92 23.95
N VAL A 224 23.57 -22.06 24.09
CA VAL A 224 23.84 -22.67 25.42
C VAL A 224 24.68 -21.74 26.28
N ALA A 225 25.72 -21.12 25.72
CA ALA A 225 26.51 -20.12 26.43
C ALA A 225 25.63 -18.92 26.84
N SER A 226 24.78 -18.40 25.95
CA SER A 226 23.84 -17.31 26.25
C SER A 226 22.89 -17.65 27.39
N LEU A 227 22.32 -18.87 27.38
CA LEU A 227 21.43 -19.36 28.43
C LEU A 227 22.16 -19.51 29.78
N PHE A 228 23.43 -19.90 29.76
CA PHE A 228 24.25 -20.01 30.98
C PHE A 228 24.52 -18.64 31.60
N TYR A 229 24.84 -17.62 30.80
CA TYR A 229 25.12 -16.28 31.31
C TYR A 229 23.87 -15.48 31.68
N ASN A 230 22.80 -15.57 30.90
CA ASN A 230 21.59 -14.75 31.07
C ASN A 230 20.33 -15.54 30.67
N LEU A 231 19.90 -16.49 31.51
CA LEU A 231 18.80 -17.40 31.23
C LEU A 231 17.49 -16.67 30.88
N GLU A 232 17.02 -15.78 31.76
CA GLU A 232 15.73 -15.10 31.57
C GLU A 232 15.73 -14.25 30.30
N ILE A 233 16.72 -13.37 30.14
CA ILE A 233 16.85 -12.48 28.97
C ILE A 233 16.94 -13.30 27.69
N THR A 234 17.72 -14.37 27.67
CA THR A 234 17.88 -15.21 26.47
C THR A 234 16.56 -15.90 26.11
N ILE A 235 15.83 -16.45 27.08
CA ILE A 235 14.52 -17.08 26.84
C ILE A 235 13.51 -16.06 26.32
N TYR A 236 13.37 -14.90 26.98
CA TYR A 236 12.48 -13.83 26.52
C TYR A 236 12.83 -13.36 25.11
N SER A 237 14.12 -13.21 24.82
CA SER A 237 14.61 -12.80 23.50
C SER A 237 14.25 -13.83 22.42
N ILE A 238 14.44 -15.12 22.68
CA ILE A 238 14.09 -16.19 21.73
C ILE A 238 12.58 -16.20 21.47
N ILE A 239 11.76 -16.12 22.52
CA ILE A 239 10.29 -16.11 22.39
C ILE A 239 9.83 -14.89 21.60
N LEU A 240 10.29 -13.70 21.98
CA LEU A 240 9.92 -12.45 21.32
C LEU A 240 10.35 -12.47 19.85
N LEU A 241 11.60 -12.82 19.55
CA LEU A 241 12.09 -12.93 18.17
C LEU A 241 11.31 -13.97 17.36
N TYR A 242 10.97 -15.11 17.94
CA TYR A 242 10.17 -16.13 17.25
C TYR A 242 8.78 -15.60 16.90
N ILE A 243 8.10 -14.94 17.84
CA ILE A 243 6.78 -14.34 17.62
C ILE A 243 6.87 -13.26 16.55
N THR A 244 7.79 -12.30 16.70
CA THR A 244 7.99 -11.19 15.74
C THR A 244 8.27 -11.72 14.34
N MET A 245 9.17 -12.70 14.20
CA MET A 245 9.49 -13.28 12.90
C MET A 245 8.32 -14.05 12.28
N THR A 246 7.53 -14.73 13.10
CA THR A 246 6.34 -15.44 12.63
C THR A 246 5.28 -14.44 12.14
N VAL A 247 5.05 -13.35 12.88
CA VAL A 247 4.14 -12.27 12.48
C VAL A 247 4.60 -11.61 11.17
N ILE A 248 5.89 -11.28 11.05
CA ILE A 248 6.44 -10.69 9.82
C ILE A 248 6.26 -11.64 8.63
N ARG A 249 6.52 -12.94 8.80
CA ARG A 249 6.32 -13.94 7.72
C ARG A 249 4.85 -14.11 7.36
N LEU A 250 3.94 -14.06 8.34
CA LEU A 250 2.50 -14.10 8.13
C LEU A 250 2.03 -12.89 7.33
N ILE A 251 2.46 -11.67 7.72
CA ILE A 251 2.17 -10.43 6.97
C ILE A 251 2.71 -10.52 5.55
N ARG A 252 3.94 -11.01 5.36
CA ARG A 252 4.53 -11.18 4.03
C ARG A 252 3.75 -12.18 3.18
N LYS A 253 3.30 -13.30 3.76
CA LYS A 253 2.44 -14.28 3.08
C LYS A 253 1.09 -13.68 2.71
N PHE A 254 0.47 -12.96 3.63
CA PHE A 254 -0.76 -12.23 3.37
C PHE A 254 -0.60 -11.26 2.18
N LEU A 255 0.48 -10.46 2.15
CA LEU A 255 0.77 -9.50 1.08
C LEU A 255 1.28 -10.13 -0.24
N SER A 256 1.38 -11.47 -0.32
CA SER A 256 1.94 -12.17 -1.49
C SER A 256 0.86 -12.56 -2.51
N SER A 257 1.07 -13.66 -3.25
CA SER A 257 0.13 -14.23 -4.21
C SER A 257 -1.25 -14.54 -3.59
N ILE A 258 -1.30 -14.79 -2.28
CA ILE A 258 -2.54 -15.07 -1.54
C ILE A 258 -3.54 -13.91 -1.67
N ASN A 259 -3.11 -12.66 -1.48
CA ASN A 259 -3.98 -11.51 -1.65
C ASN A 259 -4.45 -11.37 -3.10
N LYS A 260 -3.53 -11.56 -4.07
CA LYS A 260 -3.86 -11.51 -5.50
C LYS A 260 -4.91 -12.56 -5.87
N GLU A 261 -4.76 -13.78 -5.40
CA GLU A 261 -5.69 -14.87 -5.67
C GLU A 261 -7.01 -14.69 -4.91
N ALA A 262 -6.96 -14.24 -3.65
CA ALA A 262 -8.16 -13.94 -2.87
C ALA A 262 -9.06 -12.91 -3.57
N LEU A 263 -8.46 -11.90 -4.19
CA LEU A 263 -9.15 -10.80 -4.86
C LEU A 263 -9.46 -11.04 -6.35
N GLN A 264 -9.23 -12.23 -6.91
CA GLN A 264 -9.47 -12.53 -8.32
C GLN A 264 -10.38 -13.73 -8.52
N ASP A 265 -11.46 -13.59 -9.31
CA ASP A 265 -12.37 -14.69 -9.61
C ASP A 265 -12.41 -15.02 -11.10
N GLU A 266 -12.71 -16.27 -11.42
CA GLU A 266 -12.90 -16.74 -12.80
C GLU A 266 -14.37 -16.65 -13.21
N TYR A 267 -14.62 -15.93 -14.30
CA TYR A 267 -15.94 -15.79 -14.92
C TYR A 267 -15.96 -16.46 -16.29
N PRO A 268 -17.03 -17.20 -16.65
CA PRO A 268 -17.31 -17.54 -18.04
C PRO A 268 -17.46 -16.27 -18.89
N LEU A 269 -17.03 -16.29 -20.16
CA LEU A 269 -17.09 -15.12 -21.05
C LEU A 269 -18.53 -14.59 -21.24
N GLU A 270 -19.53 -15.47 -21.11
CA GLU A 270 -20.94 -15.10 -21.23
C GLU A 270 -21.44 -14.30 -20.01
N LYS A 271 -20.76 -14.41 -18.87
CA LYS A 271 -21.09 -13.70 -17.62
C LYS A 271 -20.28 -12.43 -17.42
N LEU A 272 -19.39 -12.08 -18.35
CA LEU A 272 -18.68 -10.81 -18.30
C LEU A 272 -19.65 -9.65 -18.53
N SER A 273 -19.55 -8.64 -17.69
CA SER A 273 -20.32 -7.40 -17.81
C SER A 273 -19.39 -6.20 -17.91
N GLU A 274 -19.91 -5.10 -18.46
CA GLU A 274 -19.21 -3.82 -18.49
C GLU A 274 -18.77 -3.42 -17.07
N GLY A 275 -17.56 -2.85 -16.97
CA GLY A 275 -16.96 -2.41 -15.71
C GLY A 275 -16.27 -3.50 -14.90
N MET A 276 -16.35 -4.78 -15.27
CA MET A 276 -15.53 -5.82 -14.66
C MET A 276 -14.04 -5.56 -14.92
N ILE A 277 -13.20 -5.58 -13.88
CA ILE A 277 -11.77 -5.22 -13.98
C ILE A 277 -10.93 -6.45 -14.34
N PRO A 278 -10.23 -6.48 -15.50
CA PRO A 278 -9.38 -7.61 -15.85
C PRO A 278 -8.24 -7.86 -14.85
N ALA A 279 -7.93 -9.13 -14.60
CA ALA A 279 -6.81 -9.52 -13.74
C ALA A 279 -5.43 -9.22 -14.35
N TYR A 280 -5.34 -9.30 -15.68
CA TYR A 280 -4.10 -9.24 -16.45
C TYR A 280 -4.32 -8.49 -17.76
N ASN A 281 -3.23 -8.05 -18.37
CA ASN A 281 -3.26 -7.46 -19.72
C ASN A 281 -3.23 -8.57 -20.77
N LEU A 282 -3.87 -8.33 -21.92
CA LEU A 282 -3.74 -9.17 -23.11
C LEU A 282 -3.04 -8.38 -24.22
N TYR A 283 -2.00 -8.98 -24.79
CA TYR A 283 -1.26 -8.43 -25.93
C TYR A 283 -1.36 -9.35 -27.13
N GLN A 284 -1.38 -8.78 -28.33
CA GLN A 284 -1.20 -9.54 -29.57
C GLN A 284 0.16 -9.24 -30.18
N ARG A 285 0.90 -10.30 -30.50
CA ARG A 285 2.16 -10.24 -31.25
C ARG A 285 2.23 -11.44 -32.18
N ASP A 286 2.56 -11.20 -33.45
CA ASP A 286 2.73 -12.25 -34.47
C ASP A 286 1.55 -13.26 -34.50
N ASP A 287 0.33 -12.71 -34.48
CA ASP A 287 -0.95 -13.44 -34.40
C ASP A 287 -1.21 -14.33 -33.18
N LYS A 288 -0.30 -14.32 -32.20
CA LYS A 288 -0.47 -14.98 -30.91
C LYS A 288 -0.90 -14.00 -29.83
N VAL A 289 -1.73 -14.49 -28.91
CA VAL A 289 -2.20 -13.73 -27.75
C VAL A 289 -1.35 -14.12 -26.54
N TYR A 290 -0.83 -13.10 -25.85
CA TYR A 290 0.01 -13.24 -24.67
C TYR A 290 -0.71 -12.67 -23.46
N VAL A 291 -0.72 -13.44 -22.37
CA VAL A 291 -1.23 -13.03 -21.06
C VAL A 291 -0.07 -12.45 -20.26
N ASP A 292 -0.21 -11.20 -19.83
CA ASP A 292 0.74 -10.54 -18.94
C ASP A 292 0.11 -10.38 -17.56
N ASP A 293 0.39 -11.36 -16.71
CA ASP A 293 -0.07 -11.42 -15.32
C ASP A 293 0.93 -10.82 -14.32
N LYS A 294 2.07 -10.32 -14.80
CA LYS A 294 3.15 -9.80 -13.97
C LYS A 294 2.81 -8.42 -13.40
N SER A 295 3.10 -8.22 -12.12
CA SER A 295 3.02 -6.90 -11.49
C SER A 295 4.10 -5.96 -12.06
N PHE A 296 3.89 -4.66 -11.93
CA PHE A 296 4.92 -3.66 -12.23
C PHE A 296 6.22 -3.92 -11.47
N VAL A 297 6.12 -4.34 -10.20
CA VAL A 297 7.28 -4.70 -9.37
C VAL A 297 7.98 -5.97 -9.88
N ASP A 298 7.22 -6.95 -10.40
CA ASP A 298 7.77 -8.16 -10.98
C ASP A 298 8.58 -7.83 -12.24
N LYS A 299 8.06 -6.93 -13.08
CA LYS A 299 8.74 -6.44 -14.29
C LYS A 299 10.03 -5.69 -13.96
N ILE A 300 10.02 -4.84 -12.92
CA ILE A 300 11.24 -4.17 -12.45
C ILE A 300 12.26 -5.21 -11.95
N THR A 301 11.82 -6.15 -11.13
CA THR A 301 12.69 -7.19 -10.57
C THR A 301 13.31 -8.05 -11.67
N GLU A 302 12.53 -8.40 -12.68
CA GLU A 302 12.98 -9.16 -13.83
C GLU A 302 13.95 -8.35 -14.70
N ALA A 303 13.62 -7.10 -15.03
CA ALA A 303 14.51 -6.20 -15.76
C ALA A 303 15.87 -6.02 -15.08
N ILE A 304 15.89 -5.94 -13.74
CA ILE A 304 17.15 -5.89 -12.97
C ILE A 304 17.91 -7.21 -13.08
N LYS A 305 17.22 -8.36 -13.00
CA LYS A 305 17.85 -9.69 -13.11
C LYS A 305 18.39 -9.97 -14.51
N THR A 306 17.65 -9.60 -15.55
CA THR A 306 18.00 -9.84 -16.96
C THR A 306 18.85 -8.72 -17.55
N LYS A 307 19.00 -7.59 -16.84
CA LYS A 307 19.60 -6.33 -17.31
C LYS A 307 18.92 -5.78 -18.58
N ASP A 308 17.65 -6.13 -18.79
CA ASP A 308 16.88 -5.72 -19.94
C ASP A 308 15.79 -4.73 -19.55
N ILE A 309 16.07 -3.44 -19.78
CA ILE A 309 15.19 -2.31 -19.45
C ILE A 309 13.97 -2.27 -20.42
N SER A 310 14.05 -2.98 -21.54
CA SER A 310 12.95 -3.05 -22.52
C SER A 310 11.70 -3.72 -21.92
N LEU A 311 11.86 -4.60 -20.93
CA LEU A 311 10.74 -5.26 -20.23
C LEU A 311 9.83 -4.30 -19.46
N ILE A 312 10.31 -3.09 -19.14
CA ILE A 312 9.54 -2.03 -18.47
C ILE A 312 8.99 -1.02 -19.49
N THR A 313 9.69 -0.82 -20.60
CA THR A 313 9.49 0.33 -21.51
C THR A 313 8.81 -0.03 -22.83
N THR A 314 8.99 -1.24 -23.34
CA THR A 314 8.37 -1.70 -24.60
C THR A 314 7.05 -2.43 -24.35
N PRO A 315 5.94 -2.02 -24.99
CA PRO A 315 4.72 -2.81 -25.00
C PRO A 315 5.01 -4.15 -25.71
N MET A 316 4.57 -5.27 -25.13
CA MET A 316 4.83 -6.62 -25.65
C MET A 316 4.17 -6.91 -27.01
N GLY A 317 3.37 -5.98 -27.53
CA GLY A 317 2.64 -6.05 -28.78
C GLY A 317 1.50 -5.04 -28.78
N LYS A 318 0.51 -5.22 -29.67
CA LYS A 318 -0.71 -4.41 -29.64
C LYS A 318 -1.52 -4.77 -28.40
N ASN A 319 -1.81 -3.79 -27.55
CA ASN A 319 -2.70 -3.95 -26.40
C ASN A 319 -4.10 -4.33 -26.89
N LEU A 320 -4.62 -5.46 -26.42
CA LEU A 320 -5.98 -5.91 -26.68
C LEU A 320 -6.89 -5.58 -25.51
N ILE A 321 -6.50 -5.98 -24.29
CA ILE A 321 -7.26 -5.77 -23.06
C ILE A 321 -6.32 -5.24 -22.00
N THR A 322 -6.74 -4.20 -21.28
CA THR A 322 -5.96 -3.60 -20.19
C THR A 322 -6.54 -3.95 -18.83
N ASN A 323 -5.68 -4.09 -17.83
CA ASN A 323 -6.06 -4.39 -16.44
C ASN A 323 -6.34 -3.13 -15.60
N LEU A 324 -6.62 -2.01 -16.28
CA LEU A 324 -6.92 -0.73 -15.67
C LEU A 324 -8.21 -0.82 -14.85
N ALA A 325 -8.27 -0.04 -13.77
CA ALA A 325 -9.44 0.03 -12.89
C ALA A 325 -10.70 0.60 -13.56
N ALA A 326 -10.60 1.07 -14.81
CA ALA A 326 -11.76 1.47 -15.62
C ALA A 326 -12.67 0.27 -16.00
N GLY A 327 -12.13 -0.95 -16.02
CA GLY A 327 -12.87 -2.16 -16.36
C GLY A 327 -13.03 -2.40 -17.87
N LEU A 328 -13.71 -3.50 -18.20
CA LEU A 328 -14.03 -3.91 -19.58
C LEU A 328 -15.13 -3.05 -20.18
N THR A 329 -14.94 -2.67 -21.45
CA THR A 329 -15.98 -2.07 -22.30
C THR A 329 -16.81 -3.15 -23.02
N PRO A 330 -17.97 -2.82 -23.61
CA PRO A 330 -18.72 -3.76 -24.44
C PRO A 330 -17.89 -4.33 -25.61
N ASP A 331 -17.09 -3.48 -26.26
CA ASP A 331 -16.20 -3.87 -27.37
C ASP A 331 -15.11 -4.85 -26.89
N ASP A 332 -14.58 -4.64 -25.69
CA ASP A 332 -13.61 -5.55 -25.06
C ASP A 332 -14.20 -6.95 -24.84
N ILE A 333 -15.46 -7.03 -24.41
CA ILE A 333 -16.15 -8.30 -24.15
C ILE A 333 -16.40 -9.04 -25.47
N GLU A 334 -16.79 -8.33 -26.53
CA GLU A 334 -16.96 -8.92 -27.86
C GLU A 334 -15.62 -9.44 -28.41
N LEU A 335 -14.55 -8.66 -28.25
CA LEU A 335 -13.20 -9.08 -28.62
C LEU A 335 -12.77 -10.35 -27.88
N LEU A 336 -13.01 -10.44 -26.57
CA LEU A 336 -12.71 -11.66 -25.78
C LEU A 336 -13.46 -12.88 -26.31
N LYS A 337 -14.76 -12.74 -26.62
CA LYS A 337 -15.57 -13.82 -27.21
C LYS A 337 -15.02 -14.26 -28.57
N LYS A 338 -14.63 -13.30 -29.41
CA LYS A 338 -14.01 -13.59 -30.71
C LYS A 338 -12.70 -14.36 -30.56
N LEU A 339 -11.82 -13.94 -29.65
CA LEU A 339 -10.56 -14.63 -29.38
C LEU A 339 -10.75 -16.05 -28.85
N HIS A 340 -11.82 -16.28 -28.08
CA HIS A 340 -12.18 -17.63 -27.64
C HIS A 340 -12.65 -18.51 -28.80
N ASN A 341 -13.49 -17.98 -29.68
CA ASN A 341 -13.95 -18.68 -30.88
C ASN A 341 -12.79 -19.04 -31.83
N GLU A 342 -11.74 -18.19 -31.87
CA GLU A 342 -10.50 -18.44 -32.59
C GLU A 342 -9.56 -19.44 -31.87
N GLY A 343 -9.94 -19.97 -30.71
CA GLY A 343 -9.14 -20.92 -29.92
C GLY A 343 -7.91 -20.31 -29.24
N LYS A 344 -7.82 -18.98 -29.20
CA LYS A 344 -6.64 -18.26 -28.66
C LYS A 344 -6.67 -18.10 -27.14
N ILE A 345 -7.86 -18.15 -26.52
CA ILE A 345 -8.05 -18.05 -25.07
C ILE A 345 -9.09 -19.06 -24.54
N SER A 346 -9.05 -19.33 -23.24
CA SER A 346 -10.04 -20.14 -22.52
C SER A 346 -11.40 -19.43 -22.41
N ASN A 347 -12.49 -20.20 -22.24
CA ASN A 347 -13.83 -19.64 -21.97
C ASN A 347 -13.93 -19.02 -20.55
N LYS A 348 -12.90 -19.17 -19.72
CA LYS A 348 -12.84 -18.53 -18.40
C LYS A 348 -11.86 -17.37 -18.42
N PHE A 349 -12.29 -16.24 -17.88
CA PHE A 349 -11.51 -15.01 -17.77
C PHE A 349 -11.43 -14.55 -16.32
N LYS A 350 -10.25 -14.14 -15.87
CA LYS A 350 -10.03 -13.69 -14.49
C LYS A 350 -10.34 -12.21 -14.33
N VAL A 351 -11.18 -11.89 -13.35
CA VAL A 351 -11.63 -10.55 -13.00
C VAL A 351 -11.21 -10.23 -11.57
N LYS A 352 -10.68 -9.03 -11.33
CA LYS A 352 -10.37 -8.52 -9.99
C LYS A 352 -11.66 -8.03 -9.32
N ARG A 353 -11.76 -8.29 -8.01
CA ARG A 353 -12.75 -7.63 -7.16
C ARG A 353 -12.30 -6.20 -6.90
N GLY A 354 -12.99 -5.24 -7.51
CA GLY A 354 -12.80 -3.83 -7.19
C GLY A 354 -13.24 -3.54 -5.76
N VAL A 355 -12.38 -2.90 -4.97
CA VAL A 355 -12.75 -2.36 -3.67
C VAL A 355 -13.02 -0.87 -3.86
N PRO A 356 -14.22 -0.36 -3.50
CA PRO A 356 -14.52 1.07 -3.62
C PRO A 356 -13.58 1.86 -2.71
N PHE A 357 -12.85 2.81 -3.28
CA PHE A 357 -11.80 3.56 -2.60
C PHE A 357 -12.31 4.90 -2.05
N ALA A 358 -13.40 5.46 -2.61
CA ALA A 358 -13.99 6.72 -2.15
C ALA A 358 -14.39 6.75 -0.67
N PRO A 359 -14.92 5.66 -0.06
CA PRO A 359 -15.16 5.62 1.38
C PRO A 359 -13.91 5.85 2.21
N SER A 360 -12.76 5.40 1.72
CA SER A 360 -11.48 5.57 2.41
C SER A 360 -10.87 6.94 2.15
N ILE A 361 -11.18 7.57 1.01
CA ILE A 361 -10.93 9.01 0.81
C ILE A 361 -11.69 9.82 1.86
N PHE A 362 -12.96 9.50 2.09
CA PHE A 362 -13.78 10.17 3.09
C PHE A 362 -13.25 9.95 4.52
N ILE A 363 -12.95 8.71 4.91
CA ILE A 363 -12.36 8.42 6.23
C ILE A 363 -11.01 9.12 6.38
N GLY A 364 -10.15 9.06 5.36
CA GLY A 364 -8.87 9.77 5.33
C GLY A 364 -9.03 11.28 5.51
N LEU A 365 -10.06 11.89 4.92
CA LEU A 365 -10.37 13.30 5.13
C LEU A 365 -10.74 13.59 6.59
N LEU A 366 -11.61 12.79 7.19
CA LEU A 366 -11.97 12.97 8.61
C LEU A 366 -10.75 12.80 9.52
N ILE A 367 -9.91 11.80 9.28
CA ILE A 367 -8.67 11.61 10.03
C ILE A 367 -7.77 12.84 9.85
N SER A 368 -7.58 13.34 8.63
CA SER A 368 -6.73 14.50 8.37
C SER A 368 -7.23 15.77 9.05
N LEU A 369 -8.54 15.96 9.13
CA LEU A 369 -9.17 17.14 9.74
C LEU A 369 -9.16 17.11 11.27
N PHE A 370 -9.38 15.94 11.89
CA PHE A 370 -9.55 15.83 13.35
C PHE A 370 -8.31 15.30 14.07
N ILE A 371 -7.57 14.40 13.43
CA ILE A 371 -6.40 13.72 14.01
C ILE A 371 -5.10 14.27 13.40
N GLY A 372 -5.13 14.66 12.12
CA GLY A 372 -3.95 15.11 11.39
C GLY A 372 -3.23 13.97 10.69
N ASP A 373 -1.91 14.07 10.57
CA ASP A 373 -1.10 13.17 9.76
C ASP A 373 -0.73 11.88 10.52
N LEU A 374 -1.25 10.73 10.04
CA LEU A 374 -0.97 9.44 10.67
C LEU A 374 0.49 9.02 10.60
N LEU A 375 1.25 9.42 9.57
CA LEU A 375 2.68 9.11 9.50
C LEU A 375 3.47 9.95 10.50
N ALA A 376 3.13 11.23 10.67
CA ALA A 376 3.73 12.07 11.69
C ALA A 376 3.46 11.50 13.09
N ILE A 377 2.22 11.06 13.37
CA ILE A 377 1.86 10.41 14.63
C ILE A 377 2.64 9.12 14.84
N LEU A 378 2.77 8.27 13.80
CA LEU A 378 3.55 7.05 13.88
C LEU A 378 5.03 7.36 14.19
N GLN A 379 5.59 8.38 13.55
CA GLN A 379 6.96 8.82 13.80
C GLN A 379 7.14 9.29 15.25
N MET A 380 6.18 10.06 15.80
CA MET A 380 6.19 10.48 17.20
C MET A 380 6.16 9.27 18.14
N ILE A 381 5.27 8.31 17.92
CA ILE A 381 5.19 7.09 18.73
C ILE A 381 6.51 6.32 18.70
N ILE A 382 7.11 6.14 17.51
CA ILE A 382 8.40 5.46 17.38
C ILE A 382 9.49 6.22 18.15
N SER A 383 9.51 7.54 18.08
CA SER A 383 10.50 8.35 18.81
C SER A 383 10.37 8.20 20.33
N TRP A 384 9.14 8.07 20.86
CA TRP A 384 8.90 7.83 22.27
C TRP A 384 9.26 6.42 22.73
N ILE A 385 9.25 5.43 21.83
CA ILE A 385 9.67 4.05 22.14
C ILE A 385 11.21 3.94 22.17
N ILE A 386 11.90 4.76 21.38
CA ILE A 386 13.36 4.75 21.25
C ILE A 386 14.04 5.56 22.37
N GLN A 387 13.37 6.59 22.89
CA GLN A 387 13.78 7.35 24.08
C GLN A 387 13.49 6.55 25.35
#